data_AF-A0A9P0J8F4-F1
#
_entry.id   AF-A0A9P0J8F4-F1
#
_cell.length_a   1.000
_cell.length_b   1.000
_cell.length_c   1.000
_cell.angle_alpha   90.00
_cell.angle_beta   90.00
_cell.angle_gamma   90.00
#
_symmetry.space_group_name_H-M   'P 1'
#
loop_
_entity.id
_entity.type
_entity.pdbx_description
1 polymer ?
#
loop_
_entity_poly.entity_id
_entity_poly.type
_entity_poly.pdbx_seq_one_letter_code
_entity_poly.pdbx_strand_id
1 'polypeptide(L)'
;MAKGFDSSKVNVHVADGFKFMEEHIQYYDVIITDSSDPIGPAVSLFQRSYFELMKRALRSGGIVCSQADTFWGHLKNVTSMYNHCKKVFGKAAYATSYVSTYPAGQIGFVLGSLDKNTDFSNPLHMMNNQQRKDLKLRYYTSDIHKMAFVLPGFVKDALDDTAENDL
;
A
#
# COMPACT_ATOMS: atom_id res chain seq x y z
N MET A 1 6.12 24.17 -6.55
CA MET A 1 5.51 23.86 -5.24
C MET A 1 4.40 22.85 -5.44
N ALA A 2 4.18 21.96 -4.47
CA ALA A 2 3.16 20.91 -4.56
C ALA A 2 1.75 21.53 -4.49
N LYS A 3 0.99 21.46 -5.59
CA LYS A 3 -0.39 21.98 -5.67
C LYS A 3 -1.39 21.26 -4.74
N GLY A 4 -0.99 20.17 -4.09
CA GLY A 4 -1.85 19.37 -3.23
C GLY A 4 -2.23 20.08 -1.93
N PHE A 5 -1.32 20.85 -1.33
CA PHE A 5 -1.56 21.52 -0.04
C PHE A 5 -2.58 22.67 -0.12
N ASP A 6 -2.81 23.23 -1.32
CA ASP A 6 -3.75 24.33 -1.54
C ASP A 6 -5.23 23.88 -1.58
N SER A 7 -5.48 22.57 -1.52
CA SER A 7 -6.83 22.01 -1.56
C SER A 7 -7.56 22.24 -0.23
N SER A 8 -8.77 22.79 -0.26
CA SER A 8 -9.62 22.96 0.94
C SER A 8 -10.05 21.65 1.59
N LYS A 9 -9.82 20.51 0.93
CA LYS A 9 -10.07 19.17 1.48
C LYS A 9 -8.92 18.65 2.35
N VAL A 10 -7.78 19.36 2.38
CA VAL A 10 -6.57 18.92 3.07
C VAL A 10 -6.51 19.58 4.45
N ASN A 11 -6.35 18.74 5.47
CA ASN A 11 -5.95 19.16 6.82
C ASN A 11 -4.53 18.62 7.06
N VAL A 12 -3.59 19.52 7.35
CA VAL A 12 -2.17 19.15 7.57
C VAL A 12 -1.89 19.03 9.05
N HIS A 13 -1.35 17.87 9.44
CA HIS A 13 -0.88 17.60 10.80
C HIS A 13 0.63 17.35 10.75
N VAL A 14 1.41 18.19 11.43
CA VAL A 14 2.86 17.98 11.60
C VAL A 14 3.06 17.16 12.88
N ALA A 15 3.09 15.84 12.73
CA ALA A 15 3.15 14.89 13.83
C ALA A 15 3.81 13.58 13.41
N ASP A 16 4.14 12.73 14.39
CA ASP A 16 4.49 11.33 14.16
C ASP A 16 3.23 10.56 13.71
N GLY A 17 3.26 10.03 12.50
CA GLY A 17 2.15 9.28 11.92
C GLY A 17 1.76 8.05 12.76
N PHE A 18 2.71 7.37 13.40
CA PHE A 18 2.41 6.22 14.24
C PHE A 18 1.53 6.64 15.43
N LYS A 19 1.91 7.70 16.14
CA LYS A 19 1.13 8.25 17.26
C LYS A 19 -0.20 8.84 16.81
N PHE A 20 -0.22 9.52 15.67
CA PHE A 20 -1.45 10.07 15.11
C PHE A 20 -2.50 8.97 14.84
N MET A 21 -2.06 7.80 14.38
CA MET A 21 -2.95 6.65 14.19
C MET A 21 -3.49 6.06 15.50
N GLU A 22 -2.87 6.34 16.66
CA GLU A 22 -3.37 5.87 17.95
C GLU A 22 -4.69 6.54 18.33
N GLU A 23 -4.89 7.80 17.91
CA GLU A 23 -6.01 8.64 18.30
C GLU A 23 -7.26 8.46 17.42
N HIS A 24 -7.14 7.74 16.30
CA HIS A 24 -8.20 7.59 15.31
C HIS A 24 -8.78 6.17 15.30
N ILE A 25 -10.11 6.07 15.39
CA ILE A 25 -10.86 4.81 15.39
C ILE A 25 -12.03 4.96 14.42
N GLN A 26 -12.18 4.02 13.46
CA GLN A 26 -13.25 4.04 12.46
C GLN A 26 -13.45 5.40 11.76
N TYR A 27 -12.34 6.04 11.41
CA TYR A 27 -12.32 7.41 10.93
C TYR A 27 -12.09 7.50 9.41
N TYR A 28 -11.23 6.64 8.85
CA TYR A 28 -10.81 6.71 7.46
C TYR A 28 -11.42 5.59 6.61
N ASP A 29 -11.80 5.90 5.38
CA ASP A 29 -12.19 4.88 4.39
C ASP A 29 -10.94 4.29 3.69
N VAL A 30 -9.90 5.11 3.51
CA VAL A 30 -8.63 4.73 2.88
C VAL A 30 -7.48 5.34 3.66
N ILE A 31 -6.43 4.56 3.93
CA ILE A 31 -5.16 5.04 4.50
C ILE A 31 -4.03 4.74 3.51
N ILE A 32 -3.20 5.74 3.22
CA ILE A 32 -2.01 5.60 2.39
C ILE A 32 -0.79 5.96 3.24
N THR A 33 0.17 5.04 3.34
CA THR A 33 1.47 5.29 3.99
C THR A 33 2.51 5.49 2.90
N ASP A 34 2.79 6.75 2.58
CA ASP A 34 3.82 7.19 1.63
C ASP A 34 5.10 7.55 2.39
N SER A 35 5.90 6.53 2.74
CA SER A 35 7.11 6.66 3.56
C SER A 35 8.40 6.43 2.76
N SER A 36 9.51 6.90 3.31
CA SER A 36 10.85 6.47 2.88
C SER A 36 11.15 5.05 3.35
N ASP A 37 12.31 4.52 2.94
CA ASP A 37 12.87 3.25 3.41
C ASP A 37 12.89 3.16 4.96
N PRO A 38 12.81 1.95 5.54
CA PRO A 38 12.72 1.70 6.99
C PRO A 38 14.04 2.03 7.72
N ILE A 39 14.42 3.30 7.72
CA ILE A 39 15.60 3.83 8.38
C ILE A 39 15.16 4.98 9.29
N GLY A 40 15.67 4.98 10.52
CA GLY A 40 15.35 6.01 11.51
C GLY A 40 13.85 6.01 11.89
N PRO A 41 13.15 7.17 11.80
CA PRO A 41 11.78 7.29 12.29
C PRO A 41 10.76 6.44 11.51
N ALA A 42 11.08 6.03 10.28
CA ALA A 42 10.16 5.25 9.45
C ALA A 42 10.06 3.78 9.88
N VAL A 43 10.99 3.24 10.67
CA VAL A 43 11.04 1.81 11.03
C VAL A 43 9.74 1.30 11.63
N SER A 44 9.07 2.09 12.48
CA SER A 44 7.82 1.70 13.11
C SER A 44 6.68 1.49 12.10
N LEU A 45 6.72 2.16 10.95
CA LEU A 45 5.69 2.11 9.91
C LEU A 45 5.68 0.79 9.12
N PHE A 46 6.73 -0.04 9.26
CA PHE A 46 6.87 -1.32 8.57
C PHE A 46 6.53 -2.53 9.48
N GLN A 47 6.18 -2.26 10.74
CA GLN A 47 5.88 -3.28 11.73
C GLN A 47 4.40 -3.67 11.74
N ARG A 48 4.11 -4.90 12.16
CA ARG A 48 2.73 -5.38 12.36
C ARG A 48 1.88 -4.46 13.25
N SER A 49 2.49 -3.91 14.30
CA SER A 49 1.81 -2.98 15.23
C SER A 49 1.21 -1.77 14.50
N TYR A 50 1.90 -1.23 13.50
CA TYR A 50 1.37 -0.13 12.71
C TYR A 50 0.20 -0.56 11.82
N PHE A 51 0.25 -1.75 11.22
CA PHE A 51 -0.90 -2.31 10.50
C PHE A 51 -2.13 -2.50 11.42
N GLU A 52 -1.93 -2.90 12.68
CA GLU A 52 -3.00 -3.02 13.67
C GLU A 52 -3.62 -1.65 14.01
N LEU A 53 -2.80 -0.60 14.11
CA LEU A 53 -3.29 0.78 14.27
C LEU A 53 -4.11 1.23 13.06
N MET A 54 -3.61 1.00 11.83
CA MET A 54 -4.36 1.31 10.61
C MET A 54 -5.69 0.54 10.55
N LYS A 55 -5.70 -0.74 10.90
CA LYS A 55 -6.92 -1.56 10.96
C LYS A 55 -7.98 -0.94 11.87
N ARG A 56 -7.59 -0.47 13.06
CA ARG A 56 -8.49 0.15 14.03
C ARG A 56 -9.03 1.50 13.54
N ALA A 57 -8.21 2.27 12.85
CA ALA A 57 -8.58 3.58 12.32
C ALA A 57 -9.47 3.51 11.07
N LEU A 58 -9.50 2.37 10.37
CA LEU A 58 -10.37 2.19 9.20
C LEU A 58 -11.84 1.99 9.58
N ARG A 59 -12.73 2.60 8.79
CA ARG A 59 -14.16 2.30 8.75
C ARG A 59 -14.40 0.91 8.15
N SER A 60 -15.60 0.36 8.37
CA SER A 60 -16.01 -0.91 7.77
C SER A 60 -15.81 -0.90 6.25
N GLY A 61 -15.15 -1.93 5.71
CA GLY A 61 -14.81 -2.04 4.29
C GLY A 61 -13.60 -1.20 3.85
N GLY A 62 -12.94 -0.50 4.78
CA GLY A 62 -11.78 0.34 4.48
C GLY A 62 -10.54 -0.45 4.05
N ILE A 63 -9.64 0.26 3.36
CA ILE A 63 -8.42 -0.31 2.77
C ILE A 63 -7.17 0.49 3.12
N VAL A 64 -6.01 -0.18 3.15
CA VAL A 64 -4.69 0.43 3.26
C VAL A 64 -3.85 0.19 2.01
N CYS A 65 -2.95 1.13 1.71
CA CYS A 65 -1.87 0.97 0.75
C CYS A 65 -0.59 1.56 1.33
N SER A 66 0.46 0.77 1.49
CA SER A 66 1.73 1.21 2.06
C SER A 66 2.87 0.91 1.10
N GLN A 67 3.82 1.84 0.95
CA GLN A 67 5.08 1.58 0.23
C GLN A 67 5.75 0.33 0.82
N ALA A 68 6.32 -0.54 -0.03
CA ALA A 68 6.81 -1.85 0.40
C ALA A 68 8.09 -2.31 -0.32
N ASP A 69 9.00 -1.37 -0.60
CA ASP A 69 10.31 -1.65 -1.22
C ASP A 69 10.21 -2.33 -2.60
N THR A 70 11.34 -2.67 -3.21
CA THR A 70 11.45 -3.40 -4.48
C THR A 70 11.80 -4.86 -4.26
N PHE A 71 11.13 -5.77 -4.97
CA PHE A 71 11.44 -7.20 -4.88
C PHE A 71 12.78 -7.57 -5.54
N TRP A 72 13.34 -6.67 -6.36
CA TRP A 72 14.65 -6.89 -7.00
C TRP A 72 15.82 -6.71 -6.04
N GLY A 73 15.64 -5.91 -4.98
CA GLY A 73 16.69 -5.65 -3.99
C GLY A 73 16.44 -6.32 -2.66
N HIS A 74 15.19 -6.28 -2.18
CA HIS A 74 14.87 -6.58 -0.78
C HIS A 74 13.65 -7.51 -0.64
N LEU A 75 13.64 -8.63 -1.39
CA LEU A 75 12.52 -9.58 -1.37
C LEU A 75 12.13 -10.06 0.04
N LYS A 76 13.09 -10.23 0.96
CA LYS A 76 12.78 -10.58 2.36
C LYS A 76 12.01 -9.49 3.11
N ASN A 77 12.28 -8.21 2.82
CA ASN A 77 11.55 -7.09 3.43
C ASN A 77 10.13 -7.04 2.86
N VAL A 78 10.01 -7.21 1.54
CA VAL A 78 8.72 -7.30 0.84
C VAL A 78 7.85 -8.39 1.45
N THR A 79 8.38 -9.61 1.58
CA THR A 79 7.63 -10.75 2.14
C THR A 79 7.29 -10.53 3.61
N SER A 80 8.21 -10.02 4.42
CA SER A 80 7.95 -9.68 5.82
C SER A 80 6.81 -8.66 5.96
N MET A 81 6.84 -7.57 5.19
CA MET A 81 5.81 -6.53 5.24
C MET A 81 4.46 -7.04 4.73
N TYR A 82 4.46 -7.82 3.64
CA TYR A 82 3.27 -8.48 3.14
C TYR A 82 2.64 -9.39 4.21
N ASN A 83 3.45 -10.15 4.95
CA ASN A 83 2.97 -11.02 6.02
C ASN A 83 2.42 -10.26 7.22
N HIS A 84 3.06 -9.15 7.61
CA HIS A 84 2.50 -8.26 8.63
C HIS A 84 1.10 -7.79 8.24
N CYS A 85 0.91 -7.36 6.99
CA CYS A 85 -0.41 -6.98 6.47
C CYS A 85 -1.39 -8.16 6.44
N LYS A 86 -0.99 -9.30 5.88
CA LYS A 86 -1.81 -10.51 5.74
C LYS A 86 -2.30 -11.07 7.09
N LYS A 87 -1.51 -10.94 8.15
CA LYS A 87 -1.91 -11.32 9.53
C LYS A 87 -2.98 -10.40 10.13
N VAL A 88 -3.11 -9.18 9.63
CA VAL A 88 -3.98 -8.14 10.20
C VAL A 88 -5.27 -7.97 9.39
N PHE A 89 -5.20 -8.04 8.07
CA PHE A 89 -6.29 -7.75 7.15
C PHE A 89 -6.94 -9.02 6.58
N GLY A 90 -8.24 -8.95 6.27
CA GLY A 90 -8.99 -10.07 5.69
C GLY A 90 -8.56 -10.41 4.26
N LYS A 91 -7.98 -9.43 3.57
CA LYS A 91 -7.31 -9.60 2.28
C LYS A 91 -6.02 -8.79 2.27
N ALA A 92 -4.96 -9.37 1.72
CA ALA A 92 -3.72 -8.65 1.41
C ALA A 92 -3.32 -8.88 -0.05
N ALA A 93 -2.57 -7.92 -0.62
CA ALA A 93 -1.97 -8.04 -1.95
C ALA A 93 -0.65 -7.27 -2.00
N TYR A 94 0.19 -7.62 -2.97
CA TYR A 94 1.39 -6.86 -3.31
C TYR A 94 1.31 -6.43 -4.78
N ALA A 95 1.49 -5.13 -5.02
CA ALA A 95 1.46 -4.52 -6.35
C ALA A 95 2.78 -3.80 -6.62
N THR A 96 3.08 -3.54 -7.89
CA THR A 96 4.31 -2.83 -8.29
C THR A 96 4.07 -1.71 -9.29
N SER A 97 5.00 -0.75 -9.32
CA SER A 97 5.05 0.31 -10.32
C SER A 97 6.48 0.55 -10.77
N TYR A 98 6.64 1.00 -12.02
CA TYR A 98 7.92 1.36 -12.60
C TYR A 98 8.20 2.85 -12.42
N VAL A 99 9.32 3.14 -11.77
CA VAL A 99 9.80 4.49 -11.50
C VAL A 99 11.31 4.44 -11.58
N SER A 100 11.88 5.01 -12.66
CA SER A 100 13.29 4.84 -13.02
C SER A 100 14.29 5.35 -11.98
N THR A 101 13.86 6.22 -11.07
CA THR A 101 14.69 6.83 -10.03
C THR A 101 14.69 6.05 -8.71
N TYR A 102 13.81 5.07 -8.52
CA TYR A 102 13.91 4.14 -7.39
C TYR A 102 14.93 3.04 -7.66
N PRO A 103 15.51 2.41 -6.62
CA PRO A 103 16.39 1.25 -6.78
C PRO A 103 15.77 0.19 -7.70
N ALA A 104 16.57 -0.35 -8.62
CA ALA A 104 16.13 -1.29 -9.65
C ALA A 104 14.98 -0.79 -10.57
N GLY A 105 14.69 0.52 -10.59
CA GLY A 105 13.68 1.13 -11.47
C GLY A 105 12.24 0.77 -11.13
N GLN A 106 11.97 0.26 -9.93
CA GLN A 106 10.68 -0.24 -9.50
C GLN A 106 10.44 0.07 -8.01
N ILE A 107 9.18 0.23 -7.63
CA ILE A 107 8.72 0.23 -6.24
C ILE A 107 7.50 -0.67 -6.07
N GLY A 108 7.37 -1.26 -4.89
CA GLY A 108 6.26 -2.10 -4.48
C GLY A 108 5.31 -1.43 -3.49
N PHE A 109 4.12 -1.99 -3.38
CA PHE A 109 3.08 -1.58 -2.46
C PHE A 109 2.43 -2.80 -1.82
N VAL A 110 2.27 -2.79 -0.50
CA VAL A 110 1.43 -3.75 0.21
C VAL A 110 0.07 -3.13 0.44
N LEU A 111 -0.97 -3.84 0.03
CA LEU A 111 -2.37 -3.46 0.17
C LEU A 111 -3.06 -4.39 1.15
N GLY A 112 -3.98 -3.85 1.94
CA GLY A 112 -4.77 -4.60 2.92
C GLY A 112 -6.22 -4.12 2.94
N SER A 113 -7.18 -5.05 3.07
CA SER A 113 -8.61 -4.74 3.17
C SER A 113 -9.25 -5.40 4.37
N LEU A 114 -10.16 -4.68 5.02
CA LEU A 114 -11.05 -5.26 6.03
C LEU A 114 -12.05 -6.24 5.40
N ASP A 115 -12.42 -6.05 4.14
CA ASP A 115 -13.30 -6.95 3.41
C ASP A 115 -12.50 -8.09 2.75
N LYS A 116 -12.73 -9.32 3.22
CA LYS A 116 -12.13 -10.55 2.69
C LYS A 116 -12.44 -10.80 1.20
N ASN A 117 -13.52 -10.21 0.69
CA ASN A 117 -13.94 -10.37 -0.71
C ASN A 117 -13.28 -9.35 -1.65
N THR A 118 -12.46 -8.44 -1.12
CA THR A 118 -11.75 -7.46 -1.95
C THR A 118 -10.85 -8.18 -2.96
N ASP A 119 -10.98 -7.81 -4.23
CA ASP A 119 -10.04 -8.17 -5.29
C ASP A 119 -9.28 -6.91 -5.72
N PHE A 120 -8.08 -6.74 -5.18
CA PHE A 120 -7.23 -5.60 -5.52
C PHE A 120 -6.77 -5.61 -6.97
N SER A 121 -6.77 -6.75 -7.66
CA SER A 121 -6.31 -6.82 -9.04
C SER A 121 -7.35 -6.28 -10.04
N ASN A 122 -8.62 -6.24 -9.64
CA ASN A 122 -9.73 -5.80 -10.47
C ASN A 122 -10.33 -4.48 -9.94
N PRO A 123 -9.99 -3.33 -10.53
CA PRO A 123 -10.47 -2.04 -10.03
C PRO A 123 -11.99 -1.91 -10.19
N LEU A 124 -12.69 -1.66 -9.08
CA LEU A 124 -14.14 -1.44 -9.07
C LEU A 124 -14.57 -0.26 -9.96
N HIS A 125 -13.70 0.74 -10.09
CA HIS A 125 -13.90 1.87 -11.00
C HIS A 125 -12.97 1.77 -12.20
N MET A 126 -13.54 1.38 -13.34
CA MET A 126 -12.84 1.38 -14.62
C MET A 126 -12.72 2.81 -15.15
N MET A 127 -11.48 3.25 -15.37
CA MET A 127 -11.16 4.59 -15.85
C MET A 127 -11.13 4.61 -17.38
N ASN A 128 -11.99 5.44 -17.96
CA ASN A 128 -11.97 5.67 -19.40
C ASN A 128 -10.91 6.72 -19.80
N ASN A 129 -10.65 6.81 -21.11
CA ASN A 129 -9.64 7.71 -21.66
C ASN A 129 -9.91 9.19 -21.38
N GLN A 130 -11.18 9.60 -21.28
CA GLN A 130 -11.54 10.99 -20.99
C GLN A 130 -11.24 11.32 -19.52
N GLN A 131 -11.69 10.49 -18.58
CA GLN A 131 -11.39 10.64 -17.16
C GLN A 131 -9.88 10.68 -16.88
N ARG A 132 -9.10 9.84 -17.57
CA ARG A 132 -7.64 9.85 -17.49
C ARG A 132 -7.05 11.20 -17.90
N LYS A 133 -7.55 11.78 -19.00
CA LYS A 133 -7.12 13.10 -19.51
C LYS A 133 -7.55 14.23 -18.57
N ASP A 134 -8.78 14.17 -18.05
CA ASP A 134 -9.32 15.17 -17.14
C ASP A 134 -8.51 15.24 -15.82
N LEU A 135 -8.12 14.07 -15.31
CA LEU A 135 -7.22 13.94 -14.14
C LEU A 135 -5.74 14.12 -14.48
N LYS A 136 -5.40 14.35 -15.76
CA LYS A 136 -4.03 14.55 -16.27
C LYS A 136 -3.08 13.40 -15.90
N LEU A 137 -3.60 12.18 -15.83
CA LEU A 137 -2.84 11.00 -15.43
C LEU A 137 -1.90 10.56 -16.55
N ARG A 138 -0.63 10.42 -16.19
CA ARG A 138 0.45 10.03 -17.11
C ARG A 138 0.83 8.55 -17.06
N TYR A 139 0.52 7.88 -15.95
CA TYR A 139 0.93 6.50 -15.70
C TYR A 139 -0.26 5.59 -15.45
N TYR A 140 -1.10 5.92 -14.46
CA TYR A 140 -2.23 5.09 -14.09
C TYR A 140 -3.27 4.98 -15.23
N THR A 141 -3.64 3.74 -15.54
CA THR A 141 -4.83 3.33 -16.29
C THR A 141 -5.40 2.09 -15.60
N SER A 142 -6.64 1.71 -15.88
CA SER A 142 -7.19 0.45 -15.33
C SER A 142 -6.45 -0.80 -15.81
N ASP A 143 -5.82 -0.76 -16.98
CA ASP A 143 -4.98 -1.87 -17.45
C ASP A 143 -3.64 -1.92 -16.72
N ILE A 144 -3.01 -0.77 -16.49
CA ILE A 144 -1.79 -0.66 -15.69
C ILE A 144 -2.06 -1.08 -14.24
N HIS A 145 -3.23 -0.75 -13.69
CA HIS A 145 -3.66 -1.24 -12.38
C HIS A 145 -3.66 -2.77 -12.33
N LYS A 146 -4.30 -3.45 -13.28
CA LYS A 146 -4.34 -4.92 -13.34
C LYS A 146 -2.92 -5.51 -13.46
N MET A 147 -2.09 -4.91 -14.33
CA MET A 147 -0.72 -5.36 -14.56
C MET A 147 0.18 -5.21 -13.34
N ALA A 148 -0.08 -4.23 -12.46
CA ALA A 148 0.70 -4.02 -11.24
C ALA A 148 0.72 -5.24 -10.31
N PHE A 149 -0.29 -6.12 -10.40
CA PHE A 149 -0.40 -7.36 -9.61
C PHE A 149 0.15 -8.60 -10.32
N VAL A 150 0.64 -8.47 -11.56
CA VAL A 150 1.25 -9.57 -12.30
C VAL A 150 2.72 -9.68 -11.91
N LEU A 151 3.02 -10.61 -11.01
CA LEU A 151 4.36 -10.79 -10.44
C LEU A 151 5.14 -11.93 -11.12
N PRO A 152 6.49 -11.87 -11.15
CA PRO A 152 7.34 -13.00 -11.52
C PRO A 152 7.10 -14.24 -10.64
N GLY A 153 7.36 -15.44 -11.17
CA GLY A 153 7.15 -16.71 -10.46
C GLY A 153 7.82 -16.75 -9.08
N PHE A 154 9.12 -16.47 -9.02
CA PHE A 154 9.88 -16.49 -7.77
C PHE A 154 9.35 -15.52 -6.70
N VAL A 155 8.69 -14.42 -7.09
CA VAL A 155 8.08 -13.48 -6.16
C VAL A 155 6.79 -14.06 -5.60
N LYS A 156 5.98 -14.71 -6.45
CA LYS A 156 4.76 -15.41 -6.01
C LYS A 156 5.10 -16.51 -5.01
N ASP A 157 6.06 -17.36 -5.36
CA ASP A 157 6.52 -18.45 -4.50
C ASP A 157 6.96 -17.91 -3.13
N ALA A 158 7.76 -16.84 -3.10
CA ALA A 158 8.22 -16.22 -1.86
C ALA A 158 7.08 -15.60 -1.01
N LEU A 159 6.01 -15.09 -1.64
CA LEU A 159 4.84 -14.56 -0.93
C LEU A 159 3.91 -15.68 -0.41
N ASP A 160 3.94 -16.87 -1.02
CA ASP A 160 3.13 -18.03 -0.66
C ASP A 160 3.81 -18.89 0.43
N ASP A 161 5.11 -19.18 0.30
CA ASP A 161 5.92 -20.06 1.20
C ASP A 161 5.93 -19.60 2.67
N THR A 162 5.70 -18.32 2.90
CA THR A 162 5.70 -17.75 4.25
C THR A 162 4.40 -18.01 5.02
N ALA A 163 3.41 -18.65 4.41
CA ALA A 163 2.23 -19.15 5.12
C ALA A 163 2.52 -20.35 6.04
N GLU A 164 3.62 -21.08 5.82
CA GLU A 164 3.90 -22.36 6.51
C GLU A 164 4.93 -22.27 7.65
N ASN A 165 5.76 -21.22 7.69
CA ASN A 165 6.90 -21.13 8.64
C ASN A 165 6.60 -20.46 9.99
N ASP A 166 5.32 -20.29 10.34
CA ASP A 166 4.86 -19.75 11.64
C ASP A 166 4.06 -20.78 12.48
N LEU A 167 4.15 -22.08 12.14
CA LEU A 167 3.65 -23.21 12.95
C LEU A 167 4.77 -23.91 13.73
#